data_AF-A0A7W0IZS4-F1
#
_entry.id   AF-A0A7W0IZS4-F1
#
_cell.length_a   1.000
_cell.length_b   1.000
_cell.length_c   1.000
_cell.angle_alpha   90.00
_cell.angle_beta   90.00
_cell.angle_gamma   90.00
#
_symmetry.space_group_name_H-M   'P 1'
#
loop_
_entity.id
_entity.type
_entity.pdbx_description
1 polymer ?
#
loop_
_entity_poly.entity_id
_entity_poly.type
_entity_poly.pdbx_seq_one_letter_code
_entity_poly.pdbx_strand_id
1 'polypeptide(L)'
;MDLLIQFLTNTGFYLADYRNIIMLVVGGVFLYLGTAKNYEPLLLVPIGFGVLVGNVPFFKGFGLGIYENNSVLHYLYFGVTSGLYPSIVFLGLGAMTDFSSLLARPKLMLLGAAAQGGIFFTFVCALALGFLPKEAGSIAIIGGADGPTSIFLTAKLAPHLIGPIAIAAYSYMALIPVIQPPIMKLLTTRKERLIRMPEMRTVPKRERLIFPCVAVFLCCFMAPASIPLLGPFFFGNFMKECGVTERLAQTARSSIIDIATIFLGFTVGASTQGDVFLTPKSVGIFCLGAIAFSIATGSGIVFAKIMNLFLKEKINPLLGAAGVSAVPGSAREVQLMGQKEDRTNFLLMDAMACNASGVIGSALAAGVLWSFMV
;
A
#
# COMPACT_ATOMS: atom_id res chain seq x y z
N MET A 1 31.02 43.30 2.52
CA MET A 1 29.62 43.30 2.02
C MET A 1 29.35 42.12 1.10
N ASP A 2 30.24 41.80 0.16
CA ASP A 2 30.01 40.72 -0.81
C ASP A 2 29.83 39.33 -0.20
N LEU A 3 30.58 39.01 0.86
CA LEU A 3 30.40 37.75 1.62
C LEU A 3 29.03 37.63 2.28
N LEU A 4 28.45 38.75 2.75
CA LEU A 4 27.11 38.77 3.35
C LEU A 4 26.04 38.57 2.26
N ILE A 5 26.22 39.22 1.11
CA ILE A 5 25.33 39.05 -0.04
C ILE A 5 25.39 37.61 -0.54
N GLN A 6 26.59 37.04 -0.71
CA GLN A 6 26.78 35.63 -1.06
C GLN A 6 26.16 34.68 -0.05
N PHE A 7 26.29 34.95 1.25
CA PHE A 7 25.62 34.17 2.30
C PHE A 7 24.10 34.22 2.15
N LEU A 8 23.52 35.40 1.99
CA LEU A 8 22.07 35.58 1.84
C LEU A 8 21.54 34.91 0.58
N THR A 9 22.21 35.08 -0.56
CA THR A 9 21.84 34.41 -1.82
C THR A 9 22.00 32.90 -1.76
N ASN A 10 22.86 32.41 -0.86
CA ASN A 10 23.10 30.99 -0.68
C ASN A 10 22.17 30.32 0.35
N THR A 11 21.30 31.08 0.99
CA THR A 11 20.33 30.51 1.92
C THR A 11 19.10 29.96 1.20
N GLY A 12 18.51 28.91 1.75
CA GLY A 12 17.24 28.38 1.24
C GLY A 12 16.11 29.40 1.24
N PHE A 13 16.17 30.44 2.10
CA PHE A 13 15.20 31.52 2.10
C PHE A 13 15.20 32.33 0.80
N TYR A 14 16.37 32.52 0.19
CA TYR A 14 16.50 33.23 -1.08
C TYR A 14 16.21 32.32 -2.29
N LEU A 15 16.56 31.04 -2.20
CA LEU A 15 16.36 30.06 -3.27
C LEU A 15 14.92 29.51 -3.34
N ALA A 16 14.05 29.87 -2.39
CA ALA A 16 12.69 29.36 -2.31
C ALA A 16 11.83 29.83 -3.49
N ASP A 17 11.24 28.86 -4.18
CA ASP A 17 10.21 29.09 -5.20
C ASP A 17 8.81 28.82 -4.63
N TYR A 18 7.76 29.30 -5.31
CA TYR A 18 6.36 29.07 -4.92
C TYR A 18 6.04 27.57 -4.80
N ARG A 19 6.69 26.72 -5.62
CA ARG A 19 6.55 25.26 -5.59
C ARG A 19 7.02 24.67 -4.26
N ASN A 20 8.14 25.15 -3.73
CA ASN A 20 8.66 24.72 -2.44
C ASN A 20 7.65 25.04 -1.34
N ILE A 21 7.11 26.26 -1.33
CA ILE A 21 6.12 26.70 -0.33
C ILE A 21 4.87 25.81 -0.36
N ILE A 22 4.34 25.52 -1.55
CA ILE A 22 3.18 24.61 -1.70
C ILE A 22 3.50 23.23 -1.12
N MET A 23 4.65 22.66 -1.44
CA MET A 23 5.01 21.34 -0.93
C MET A 23 5.28 21.33 0.58
N LEU A 24 5.83 22.41 1.14
CA LEU A 24 5.96 22.56 2.59
C LEU A 24 4.58 22.56 3.28
N VAL A 25 3.59 23.21 2.68
CA VAL A 25 2.20 23.16 3.17
C VAL A 25 1.65 21.74 3.07
N VAL A 26 1.85 21.04 1.94
CA VAL A 26 1.42 19.63 1.78
C VAL A 26 2.07 18.72 2.84
N GLY A 27 3.38 18.86 3.06
CA GLY A 27 4.09 18.13 4.11
C GLY A 27 3.53 18.43 5.51
N GLY A 28 3.23 19.71 5.80
CA GLY A 28 2.57 20.12 7.03
C GLY A 28 1.17 19.51 7.21
N VAL A 29 0.37 19.43 6.13
CA VAL A 29 -0.94 18.75 6.16
C VAL A 29 -0.78 17.27 6.46
N PHE A 30 0.21 16.58 5.86
CA PHE A 30 0.45 15.16 6.14
C PHE A 30 0.88 14.93 7.59
N LEU A 31 1.74 15.79 8.14
CA LEU A 31 2.10 15.75 9.55
C LEU A 31 0.89 16.00 10.46
N TYR A 32 0.00 16.93 10.11
CA TYR A 32 -1.24 17.16 10.85
C TYR A 32 -2.17 15.94 10.82
N LEU A 33 -2.37 15.34 9.65
CA LEU A 33 -3.20 14.14 9.51
C LEU A 33 -2.61 12.95 10.29
N GLY A 34 -1.28 12.77 10.25
CA GLY A 34 -0.60 11.71 10.99
C GLY A 34 -0.65 11.92 12.50
N THR A 35 -0.43 13.13 13.00
CA THR A 35 -0.30 13.41 14.45
C THR A 35 -1.62 13.76 15.14
N ALA A 36 -2.43 14.65 14.55
CA ALA A 36 -3.67 15.12 15.17
C ALA A 36 -4.87 14.22 14.86
N LYS A 37 -4.90 13.61 13.66
CA LYS A 37 -5.99 12.70 13.24
C LYS A 37 -5.63 11.22 13.35
N ASN A 38 -4.37 10.88 13.64
CA ASN A 38 -3.88 9.50 13.75
C ASN A 38 -4.13 8.67 12.48
N TYR A 39 -4.10 9.31 11.31
CA TYR A 39 -4.25 8.60 10.02
C TYR A 39 -2.90 8.02 9.61
N GLU A 40 -2.80 6.68 9.64
CA GLU A 40 -1.58 5.89 9.35
C GLU A 40 -0.27 6.57 9.81
N PRO A 41 -0.14 6.90 11.11
CA PRO A 41 0.95 7.74 11.61
C PRO A 41 2.34 7.16 11.33
N LEU A 42 2.47 5.82 11.32
CA LEU A 42 3.74 5.12 11.07
C LEU A 42 4.33 5.43 9.69
N LEU A 43 3.49 5.78 8.72
CA LEU A 43 3.91 6.08 7.35
C LEU A 43 3.77 7.57 7.04
N LEU A 44 2.65 8.17 7.42
CA LEU A 44 2.33 9.56 7.08
C LEU A 44 3.26 10.56 7.76
N VAL A 45 3.76 10.26 8.97
CA VAL A 45 4.69 11.14 9.67
C VAL A 45 6.08 11.14 9.01
N PRO A 46 6.75 9.99 8.77
CA PRO A 46 7.99 9.97 8.02
C PRO A 46 7.87 10.58 6.62
N ILE A 47 6.78 10.29 5.89
CA ILE A 47 6.53 10.87 4.56
C ILE A 47 6.36 12.38 4.64
N GLY A 48 5.49 12.88 5.53
CA GLY A 48 5.26 14.31 5.69
C GLY A 48 6.54 15.07 6.05
N PHE A 49 7.36 14.52 6.95
CA PHE A 49 8.64 15.10 7.29
C PHE A 49 9.65 15.02 6.14
N GLY A 50 9.65 13.92 5.39
CA GLY A 50 10.42 13.77 4.17
C GLY A 50 10.04 14.82 3.12
N VAL A 51 8.75 15.10 2.92
CA VAL A 51 8.26 16.15 2.01
C VAL A 51 8.83 17.50 2.42
N LEU A 52 8.86 17.81 3.72
CA LEU A 52 9.47 19.05 4.21
C LEU A 52 10.95 19.13 3.83
N VAL A 53 11.73 18.10 4.17
CA VAL A 53 13.18 18.07 3.93
C VAL A 53 13.51 18.10 2.43
N GLY A 54 12.81 17.30 1.61
CA GLY A 54 13.03 17.23 0.17
C GLY A 54 12.73 18.52 -0.57
N ASN A 55 11.91 19.39 0.02
CA ASN A 55 11.51 20.68 -0.56
C ASN A 55 12.19 21.89 0.09
N VAL A 56 13.13 21.69 1.03
CA VAL A 56 14.05 22.76 1.42
C VAL A 56 14.94 23.08 0.21
N PRO A 57 14.90 24.31 -0.33
CA PRO A 57 15.67 24.65 -1.52
C PRO A 57 17.17 24.73 -1.21
N PHE A 58 17.98 24.21 -2.13
CA PHE A 58 19.44 24.17 -2.05
C PHE A 58 20.04 24.35 -3.45
N PHE A 59 21.34 24.65 -3.54
CA PHE A 59 22.03 24.70 -4.83
C PHE A 59 22.25 23.31 -5.41
N LYS A 60 21.78 23.13 -6.64
CA LYS A 60 22.07 21.93 -7.43
C LYS A 60 23.58 21.82 -7.67
N GLY A 61 24.13 20.62 -7.47
CA GLY A 61 25.54 20.29 -7.71
C GLY A 61 26.41 20.15 -6.45
N PHE A 62 25.87 20.39 -5.25
CA PHE A 62 26.60 20.19 -3.99
C PHE A 62 26.60 18.73 -3.50
N GLY A 63 25.86 17.82 -4.16
CA GLY A 63 25.72 16.44 -3.70
C GLY A 63 24.80 16.33 -2.48
N LEU A 64 23.77 17.18 -2.40
CA LEU A 64 22.81 17.22 -1.29
C LEU A 64 21.48 16.58 -1.67
N GLY A 65 21.07 16.72 -2.93
CA GLY A 65 19.77 16.29 -3.40
C GLY A 65 19.57 14.77 -3.38
N ILE A 66 18.32 14.33 -3.21
CA ILE A 66 17.96 12.91 -3.30
C ILE A 66 18.21 12.31 -4.70
N TYR A 67 18.14 13.15 -5.74
CA TYR A 67 18.42 12.80 -7.12
C TYR A 67 19.87 13.08 -7.54
N GLU A 68 20.71 13.60 -6.64
CA GLU A 68 22.12 13.87 -6.92
C GLU A 68 22.99 12.66 -6.53
N ASN A 69 23.76 12.16 -7.50
CA ASN A 69 24.71 11.08 -7.25
C ASN A 69 25.70 11.48 -6.13
N ASN A 70 26.04 10.54 -5.26
CA ASN A 70 26.91 10.71 -4.08
C ASN A 70 26.32 11.54 -2.92
N SER A 71 25.03 11.90 -2.96
CA SER A 71 24.34 12.41 -1.76
C SER A 71 24.02 11.30 -0.76
N VAL A 72 24.05 11.63 0.53
CA VAL A 72 23.51 10.74 1.59
C VAL A 72 22.04 10.40 1.32
N LEU A 73 21.23 11.38 0.88
CA LEU A 73 19.83 11.15 0.54
C LEU A 73 19.69 10.20 -0.65
N HIS A 74 20.60 10.27 -1.63
CA HIS A 74 20.63 9.36 -2.76
C HIS A 74 20.94 7.91 -2.33
N TYR A 75 21.92 7.71 -1.44
CA TYR A 75 22.23 6.38 -0.91
C TYR A 75 21.09 5.79 -0.07
N LEU A 76 20.37 6.62 0.68
CA LEU A 76 19.16 6.16 1.36
C LEU A 76 18.05 5.84 0.35
N TYR A 77 17.86 6.67 -0.67
CA TYR A 77 16.86 6.46 -1.72
C TYR A 77 17.16 5.25 -2.60
N PHE A 78 18.41 4.80 -2.67
CA PHE A 78 18.77 3.52 -3.30
C PHE A 78 17.96 2.36 -2.74
N GLY A 79 17.63 2.35 -1.44
CA GLY A 79 16.78 1.30 -0.86
C GLY A 79 15.36 1.28 -1.43
N VAL A 80 14.86 2.42 -1.90
CA VAL A 80 13.56 2.56 -2.59
C VAL A 80 13.67 2.11 -4.05
N THR A 81 14.65 2.65 -4.79
CA THR A 81 14.80 2.41 -6.24
C THR A 81 15.27 0.99 -6.56
N SER A 82 16.06 0.37 -5.68
CA SER A 82 16.46 -1.04 -5.80
C SER A 82 15.30 -1.99 -5.51
N GLY A 83 14.32 -1.57 -4.72
CA GLY A 83 13.25 -2.41 -4.19
C GLY A 83 13.56 -3.06 -2.84
N LEU A 84 14.71 -2.75 -2.23
CA LEU A 84 15.15 -3.33 -0.96
C LEU A 84 14.17 -3.05 0.19
N TYR A 85 13.80 -1.79 0.40
CA TYR A 85 12.90 -1.42 1.51
C TYR A 85 11.50 -2.02 1.35
N PRO A 86 10.84 -1.97 0.17
CA PRO A 86 9.59 -2.70 -0.04
C PRO A 86 9.66 -4.19 0.31
N SER A 87 10.72 -4.89 -0.12
CA SER A 87 10.92 -6.31 0.20
C SER A 87 11.06 -6.56 1.71
N ILE A 88 11.75 -5.68 2.43
CA ILE A 88 11.90 -5.77 3.89
C ILE A 88 10.56 -5.49 4.60
N VAL A 89 9.78 -4.53 4.12
CA VAL A 89 8.42 -4.28 4.66
C VAL A 89 7.53 -5.51 4.43
N PHE A 90 7.60 -6.13 3.25
CA PHE A 90 6.88 -7.37 2.94
C PHE A 90 7.25 -8.52 3.87
N LEU A 91 8.54 -8.66 4.22
CA LEU A 91 9.00 -9.62 5.22
C LEU A 91 8.30 -9.43 6.57
N GLY A 92 8.26 -8.18 7.05
CA GLY A 92 7.60 -7.84 8.31
C GLY A 92 6.09 -8.08 8.27
N LEU A 93 5.41 -7.64 7.19
CA LEU A 93 3.98 -7.88 6.97
C LEU A 93 3.65 -9.38 6.98
N GLY A 94 4.51 -10.19 6.35
CA GLY A 94 4.40 -11.65 6.38
C GLY A 94 4.46 -12.24 7.80
N ALA A 95 5.38 -11.73 8.62
CA ALA A 95 5.55 -12.13 10.02
C ALA A 95 4.41 -11.63 10.95
N MET A 96 3.65 -10.62 10.54
CA MET A 96 2.45 -10.14 11.23
C MET A 96 1.17 -10.88 10.81
N THR A 97 1.14 -11.39 9.57
CA THR A 97 -0.08 -11.93 8.96
C THR A 97 -0.47 -13.28 9.59
N ASP A 98 -1.76 -13.45 9.87
CA ASP A 98 -2.33 -14.72 10.31
C ASP A 98 -3.17 -15.35 9.19
N PHE A 99 -2.66 -16.44 8.60
CA PHE A 99 -3.37 -17.20 7.58
C PHE A 99 -4.35 -18.21 8.16
N SER A 100 -4.45 -18.35 9.48
CA SER A 100 -5.43 -19.25 10.10
C SER A 100 -6.85 -18.95 9.63
N SER A 101 -7.23 -17.67 9.56
CA SER A 101 -8.56 -17.26 9.06
C SER A 101 -8.73 -17.53 7.56
N LEU A 102 -7.68 -17.32 6.76
CA LEU A 102 -7.71 -17.58 5.31
C LEU A 102 -7.84 -19.08 5.01
N LEU A 103 -7.06 -19.90 5.71
CA LEU A 103 -7.10 -21.36 5.62
C LEU A 103 -8.43 -21.91 6.14
N ALA A 104 -8.96 -21.34 7.22
CA ALA A 104 -10.26 -21.74 7.73
C ALA A 104 -11.37 -21.55 6.68
N ARG A 105 -11.29 -20.48 5.87
CA ARG A 105 -12.27 -20.15 4.82
C ARG A 105 -11.61 -19.73 3.49
N PRO A 106 -11.14 -20.70 2.69
CA PRO A 106 -10.42 -20.40 1.44
C PRO A 106 -11.25 -19.62 0.41
N LYS A 107 -12.59 -19.71 0.47
CA LYS A 107 -13.50 -18.96 -0.40
C LYS A 107 -13.32 -17.45 -0.29
N LEU A 108 -12.90 -16.94 0.87
CA LEU A 108 -12.63 -15.51 1.09
C LEU A 108 -11.45 -14.99 0.26
N MET A 109 -10.55 -15.88 -0.19
CA MET A 109 -9.45 -15.53 -1.08
C MET A 109 -9.94 -14.93 -2.42
N LEU A 110 -11.12 -15.36 -2.89
CA LEU A 110 -11.71 -14.83 -4.11
C LEU A 110 -12.13 -13.36 -3.99
N LEU A 111 -12.47 -12.90 -2.78
CA LEU A 111 -12.77 -11.48 -2.52
C LEU A 111 -11.52 -10.61 -2.65
N GLY A 112 -10.38 -11.10 -2.16
CA GLY A 112 -9.09 -10.44 -2.35
C GLY A 112 -8.69 -10.36 -3.83
N ALA A 113 -8.97 -11.42 -4.61
CA ALA A 113 -8.77 -11.41 -6.06
C ALA A 113 -9.69 -10.42 -6.78
N ALA A 114 -10.98 -10.36 -6.40
CA ALA A 114 -11.94 -9.43 -7.00
C ALA A 114 -11.62 -7.96 -6.71
N ALA A 115 -11.03 -7.66 -5.55
CA ALA A 115 -10.57 -6.31 -5.22
C ALA A 115 -9.45 -5.82 -6.17
N GLN A 116 -8.64 -6.73 -6.74
CA GLN A 116 -7.63 -6.38 -7.74
C GLN A 116 -8.22 -5.90 -9.06
N GLY A 117 -9.54 -6.00 -9.26
CA GLY A 117 -10.23 -5.34 -10.37
C GLY A 117 -9.96 -3.83 -10.43
N GLY A 118 -9.69 -3.20 -9.29
CA GLY A 118 -9.25 -1.81 -9.23
C GLY A 118 -7.94 -1.54 -9.97
N ILE A 119 -6.97 -2.47 -9.89
CA ILE A 119 -5.69 -2.36 -10.61
C ILE A 119 -5.93 -2.33 -12.12
N PHE A 120 -6.65 -3.32 -12.64
CA PHE A 120 -6.87 -3.46 -14.08
C PHE A 120 -7.76 -2.34 -14.65
N PHE A 121 -8.77 -1.90 -13.89
CA PHE A 121 -9.56 -0.73 -14.28
C PHE A 121 -8.67 0.51 -14.40
N THR A 122 -7.82 0.74 -13.40
CA THR A 122 -6.90 1.89 -13.37
C THR A 122 -5.90 1.83 -14.52
N PHE A 123 -5.42 0.64 -14.85
CA PHE A 123 -4.55 0.41 -16.01
C PHE A 123 -5.21 0.87 -17.32
N VAL A 124 -6.44 0.41 -17.58
CA VAL A 124 -7.21 0.77 -18.78
C VAL A 124 -7.49 2.28 -18.81
N CYS A 125 -7.87 2.88 -17.69
CA CYS A 125 -8.07 4.32 -17.60
C CYS A 125 -6.79 5.12 -17.83
N ALA A 126 -5.65 4.70 -17.27
CA ALA A 126 -4.37 5.37 -17.49
C ALA A 126 -3.96 5.31 -18.96
N LEU A 127 -4.15 4.16 -19.63
CA LEU A 127 -3.93 4.06 -21.08
C LEU A 127 -4.86 4.98 -21.88
N ALA A 128 -6.15 5.03 -21.52
CA ALA A 128 -7.12 5.91 -22.17
C ALA A 128 -6.81 7.40 -21.97
N LEU A 129 -6.17 7.77 -20.87
CA LEU A 129 -5.68 9.12 -20.59
C LEU A 129 -4.34 9.44 -21.29
N GLY A 130 -3.77 8.49 -22.05
CA GLY A 130 -2.57 8.70 -22.86
C GLY A 130 -1.24 8.46 -22.13
N PHE A 131 -1.24 7.80 -20.97
CA PHE A 131 0.01 7.38 -20.32
C PHE A 131 0.68 6.24 -21.10
N LEU A 132 2.01 6.20 -21.09
CA LEU A 132 2.77 5.11 -21.71
C LEU A 132 2.46 3.78 -20.98
N PRO A 133 2.54 2.61 -21.64
CA PRO A 133 2.20 1.32 -21.00
C PRO A 133 2.95 1.06 -19.67
N LYS A 134 4.23 1.42 -19.59
CA LYS A 134 5.04 1.30 -18.35
C LYS A 134 4.58 2.25 -17.25
N GLU A 135 4.22 3.49 -17.61
CA GLU A 135 3.65 4.48 -16.67
C GLU A 135 2.27 4.03 -16.20
N ALA A 136 1.40 3.60 -17.12
CA ALA A 136 0.08 3.07 -16.83
C ALA A 136 0.15 1.84 -15.92
N GLY A 137 1.10 0.93 -16.14
CA GLY A 137 1.35 -0.22 -15.25
C GLY A 137 1.73 0.19 -13.83
N SER A 138 2.52 1.25 -13.68
CA SER A 138 2.91 1.80 -12.38
C SER A 138 1.73 2.47 -11.67
N ILE A 139 0.94 3.26 -12.42
CA ILE A 139 -0.26 3.94 -11.91
C ILE A 139 -1.33 2.93 -11.52
N ALA A 140 -1.46 1.83 -12.26
CA ALA A 140 -2.45 0.78 -12.03
C ALA A 140 -2.35 0.17 -10.63
N ILE A 141 -1.14 -0.07 -10.13
CA ILE A 141 -0.94 -0.72 -8.82
C ILE A 141 -1.46 0.11 -7.65
N ILE A 142 -1.64 1.43 -7.80
CA ILE A 142 -2.32 2.26 -6.79
C ILE A 142 -3.70 1.67 -6.44
N GLY A 143 -4.40 1.10 -7.43
CA GLY A 143 -5.69 0.45 -7.23
C GLY A 143 -5.65 -0.81 -6.35
N GLY A 144 -4.47 -1.38 -6.11
CA GLY A 144 -4.29 -2.44 -5.13
C GLY A 144 -4.38 -1.95 -3.69
N ALA A 145 -4.07 -0.67 -3.45
CA ALA A 145 -3.88 -0.07 -2.12
C ALA A 145 -2.73 -0.67 -1.31
N ASP A 146 -1.66 -1.04 -2.01
CA ASP A 146 -0.45 -1.63 -1.44
C ASP A 146 0.74 -0.71 -1.70
N GLY A 147 1.09 0.12 -0.71
CA GLY A 147 2.16 1.10 -0.82
C GLY A 147 3.51 0.50 -1.23
N PRO A 148 4.04 -0.50 -0.49
CA PRO A 148 5.33 -1.09 -0.85
C PRO A 148 5.34 -1.74 -2.24
N THR A 149 4.27 -2.43 -2.64
CA THR A 149 4.17 -3.00 -4.01
C THR A 149 4.10 -1.91 -5.08
N SER A 150 3.37 -0.82 -4.83
CA SER A 150 3.28 0.34 -5.73
C SER A 150 4.65 0.96 -5.96
N ILE A 151 5.42 1.15 -4.89
CA ILE A 151 6.78 1.68 -4.95
C ILE A 151 7.70 0.72 -5.71
N PHE A 152 7.64 -0.58 -5.38
CA PHE A 152 8.48 -1.59 -6.02
C PHE A 152 8.29 -1.64 -7.53
N LEU A 153 7.04 -1.74 -7.99
CA LEU A 153 6.78 -1.82 -9.43
C LEU A 153 7.17 -0.52 -10.15
N THR A 154 6.82 0.63 -9.55
CA THR A 154 7.16 1.94 -10.12
C THR A 154 8.67 2.12 -10.25
N ALA A 155 9.44 1.63 -9.27
CA ALA A 155 10.89 1.66 -9.33
C ALA A 155 11.48 0.83 -10.48
N LYS A 156 10.76 -0.18 -10.98
CA LYS A 156 11.19 -1.00 -12.13
C LYS A 156 10.66 -0.48 -13.47
N LEU A 157 9.45 0.09 -13.49
CA LEU A 157 8.77 0.48 -14.73
C LEU A 157 8.88 1.98 -15.06
N ALA A 158 8.70 2.86 -14.07
CA ALA A 158 8.67 4.31 -14.26
C ALA A 158 9.28 5.06 -13.05
N PRO A 159 10.63 5.05 -12.89
CA PRO A 159 11.30 5.60 -11.70
C PRO A 159 11.02 7.10 -11.45
N HIS A 160 10.74 7.86 -12.50
CA HIS A 160 10.38 9.28 -12.42
C HIS A 160 9.00 9.53 -11.80
N LEU A 161 8.15 8.50 -11.71
CA LEU A 161 6.81 8.58 -11.10
C LEU A 161 6.75 8.04 -9.67
N ILE A 162 7.88 7.57 -9.09
CA ILE A 162 7.89 7.00 -7.72
C ILE A 162 7.30 7.97 -6.71
N GLY A 163 7.74 9.23 -6.69
CA GLY A 163 7.25 10.23 -5.74
C GLY A 163 5.74 10.44 -5.83
N PRO A 164 5.20 10.84 -7.00
CA PRO A 164 3.76 11.01 -7.20
C PRO A 164 2.92 9.77 -6.87
N ILE A 165 3.34 8.59 -7.32
CA ILE A 165 2.61 7.33 -7.12
C ILE A 165 2.64 6.91 -5.65
N ALA A 166 3.78 7.05 -4.98
CA ALA A 166 3.91 6.68 -3.59
C ALA A 166 3.11 7.61 -2.66
N ILE A 167 3.13 8.93 -2.91
CA ILE A 167 2.24 9.86 -2.20
C ILE A 167 0.79 9.48 -2.42
N ALA A 168 0.37 9.23 -3.68
CA ALA A 168 -1.01 8.85 -3.97
C ALA A 168 -1.39 7.57 -3.21
N ALA A 169 -0.57 6.51 -3.30
CA ALA A 169 -0.83 5.23 -2.64
C ALA A 169 -1.02 5.39 -1.12
N TYR A 170 -0.06 6.02 -0.41
CA TYR A 170 -0.15 6.17 1.04
C TYR A 170 -1.20 7.18 1.49
N SER A 171 -1.45 8.24 0.72
CA SER A 171 -2.54 9.18 1.02
C SER A 171 -3.89 8.49 0.96
N TYR A 172 -4.11 7.61 -0.03
CA TYR A 172 -5.37 6.87 -0.14
C TYR A 172 -5.50 5.77 0.91
N MET A 173 -4.40 5.12 1.30
CA MET A 173 -4.40 4.21 2.45
C MET A 173 -4.78 4.93 3.76
N ALA A 174 -4.30 6.17 3.96
CA ALA A 174 -4.71 6.99 5.10
C ALA A 174 -6.19 7.43 5.02
N LEU A 175 -6.77 7.55 3.83
CA LEU A 175 -8.15 7.99 3.59
C LEU A 175 -9.17 6.84 3.53
N ILE A 176 -8.76 5.60 3.81
CA ILE A 176 -9.66 4.43 3.86
C ILE A 176 -10.89 4.66 4.76
N PRO A 177 -10.77 5.21 5.98
CA PRO A 177 -11.92 5.47 6.85
C PRO A 177 -12.89 6.51 6.28
N VAL A 178 -12.48 7.26 5.26
CA VAL A 178 -13.30 8.25 4.56
C VAL A 178 -13.90 7.67 3.29
N ILE A 179 -13.13 6.90 2.51
CA ILE A 179 -13.53 6.41 1.19
C ILE A 179 -14.37 5.12 1.25
N GLN A 180 -13.98 4.15 2.09
CA GLN A 180 -14.67 2.85 2.15
C GLN A 180 -16.10 2.93 2.72
N PRO A 181 -16.36 3.63 3.84
CA PRO A 181 -17.67 3.61 4.48
C PRO A 181 -18.84 4.10 3.60
N PRO A 182 -18.70 5.19 2.80
CA PRO A 182 -19.74 5.60 1.85
C PRO A 182 -20.07 4.51 0.82
N ILE A 183 -19.05 3.87 0.25
CA ILE A 183 -19.22 2.83 -0.78
C ILE A 183 -19.89 1.59 -0.19
N MET A 184 -19.47 1.17 1.01
CA MET A 184 -20.13 0.09 1.75
C MET A 184 -21.62 0.39 1.95
N LYS A 185 -21.97 1.61 2.37
CA LYS A 185 -23.37 2.01 2.57
C LYS A 185 -24.18 2.09 1.28
N LEU A 186 -23.55 2.54 0.19
CA LEU A 186 -24.20 2.70 -1.11
C LEU A 186 -24.49 1.34 -1.75
N LEU A 187 -23.52 0.42 -1.71
CA LEU A 187 -23.60 -0.86 -2.41
C LEU A 187 -24.22 -1.98 -1.57
N THR A 188 -24.33 -1.85 -0.24
CA THR A 188 -24.90 -2.89 0.63
C THR A 188 -26.16 -2.44 1.35
N THR A 189 -27.10 -3.38 1.51
CA THR A 189 -28.32 -3.17 2.30
C THR A 189 -28.06 -3.47 3.78
N ARG A 190 -28.93 -2.96 4.67
CA ARG A 190 -28.84 -3.29 6.09
C ARG A 190 -28.98 -4.79 6.37
N LYS A 191 -29.86 -5.48 5.64
CA LYS A 191 -30.05 -6.94 5.77
C LYS A 191 -28.77 -7.71 5.46
N GLU A 192 -28.04 -7.31 4.42
CA GLU A 192 -26.76 -7.91 4.05
C GLU A 192 -25.66 -7.64 5.10
N ARG A 193 -25.62 -6.42 5.66
CA ARG A 193 -24.63 -6.05 6.67
C ARG A 193 -24.81 -6.77 8.00
N LEU A 194 -26.02 -7.24 8.29
CA LEU A 194 -26.37 -8.02 9.49
C LEU A 194 -26.13 -9.53 9.33
N ILE A 195 -25.61 -9.99 8.19
CA ILE A 195 -25.22 -11.39 8.01
C ILE A 195 -24.10 -11.72 9.02
N ARG A 196 -24.36 -12.73 9.85
CA ARG A 196 -23.39 -13.27 10.81
C ARG A 196 -22.56 -14.34 10.12
N MET A 197 -21.25 -14.20 10.24
CA MET A 197 -20.33 -15.21 9.75
C MET A 197 -20.36 -16.42 10.71
N PRO A 198 -20.33 -17.66 10.20
CA PRO A 198 -20.30 -18.84 11.06
C PRO A 198 -19.01 -18.88 11.92
N GLU A 199 -18.85 -19.89 12.77
CA GLU A 199 -17.55 -20.13 13.41
C GLU A 199 -16.52 -20.69 12.41
N MET A 200 -15.25 -20.34 12.60
CA MET A 200 -14.16 -20.82 11.76
C MET A 200 -13.76 -22.25 12.18
N ARG A 201 -13.38 -23.08 11.20
CA ARG A 201 -12.76 -24.39 11.51
C ARG A 201 -11.42 -24.16 12.21
N THR A 202 -11.07 -25.07 13.13
CA THR A 202 -9.74 -25.09 13.73
C THR A 202 -8.72 -25.57 12.71
N VAL A 203 -7.74 -24.73 12.37
CA VAL A 203 -6.69 -25.07 11.41
C VAL A 203 -5.51 -25.73 12.14
N PRO A 204 -5.12 -26.97 11.78
CA PRO A 204 -4.02 -27.66 12.43
C PRO A 204 -2.68 -26.95 12.14
N LYS A 205 -1.73 -27.05 13.08
CA LYS A 205 -0.40 -26.42 12.93
C LYS A 205 0.33 -26.86 11.65
N ARG A 206 0.16 -28.11 11.22
CA ARG A 206 0.75 -28.64 9.99
C ARG A 206 0.26 -27.89 8.74
N GLU A 207 -1.03 -27.59 8.67
CA GLU A 207 -1.61 -26.88 7.53
C GLU A 207 -1.07 -25.43 7.46
N ARG A 208 -0.98 -24.76 8.61
CA ARG A 208 -0.39 -23.41 8.70
C ARG A 208 1.09 -23.36 8.34
N LEU A 209 1.85 -24.41 8.68
CA LEU A 209 3.27 -24.49 8.37
C LEU A 209 3.54 -24.77 6.88
N ILE A 210 2.73 -25.63 6.26
CA ILE A 210 2.89 -26.02 4.85
C ILE A 210 2.39 -24.92 3.90
N PHE A 211 1.37 -24.16 4.32
CA PHE A 211 0.73 -23.14 3.47
C PHE A 211 1.72 -22.12 2.88
N PRO A 212 2.63 -21.47 3.65
CA PRO A 212 3.57 -20.51 3.07
C PRO A 212 4.46 -21.13 2.01
N CYS A 213 4.95 -22.35 2.21
CA CYS A 213 5.78 -23.05 1.22
C CYS A 213 5.01 -23.30 -0.07
N VAL A 214 3.79 -23.85 0.04
CA VAL A 214 2.94 -24.12 -1.13
C VAL A 214 2.54 -22.82 -1.83
N ALA A 215 2.19 -21.79 -1.06
CA ALA A 215 1.76 -20.50 -1.60
C ALA A 215 2.90 -19.78 -2.34
N VAL A 216 4.14 -19.81 -1.82
CA VAL A 216 5.32 -19.31 -2.54
C VAL A 216 5.46 -20.03 -3.87
N PHE A 217 5.43 -21.36 -3.88
CA PHE A 217 5.63 -22.10 -5.12
C PHE A 217 4.51 -21.81 -6.12
N LEU A 218 3.25 -21.85 -5.70
CA LEU A 218 2.13 -21.54 -6.60
C LEU A 218 2.21 -20.11 -7.16
N CYS A 219 2.46 -19.12 -6.30
CA CYS A 219 2.48 -17.72 -6.72
C CYS A 219 3.71 -17.38 -7.57
N CYS A 220 4.91 -17.78 -7.11
CA CYS A 220 6.17 -17.43 -7.77
C CYS A 220 6.42 -18.26 -9.04
N PHE A 221 5.91 -19.49 -9.15
CA PHE A 221 5.97 -20.21 -10.44
C PHE A 221 5.01 -19.60 -11.46
N MET A 222 3.84 -19.10 -11.02
CA MET A 222 2.88 -18.43 -11.91
C MET A 222 3.38 -17.04 -12.35
N ALA A 223 3.98 -16.27 -11.45
CA ALA A 223 4.52 -14.94 -11.72
C ALA A 223 5.92 -14.78 -11.09
N PRO A 224 7.00 -15.20 -11.77
CA PRO A 224 8.36 -15.14 -11.23
C PRO A 224 8.83 -13.75 -10.82
N ALA A 225 8.35 -12.72 -11.51
CA ALA A 225 8.64 -11.32 -11.19
C ALA A 225 8.11 -10.88 -9.79
N SER A 226 7.21 -11.65 -9.17
CA SER A 226 6.72 -11.39 -7.81
C SER A 226 7.63 -11.93 -6.70
N ILE A 227 8.68 -12.72 -7.02
CA ILE A 227 9.61 -13.32 -6.04
C ILE A 227 10.18 -12.29 -5.04
N PRO A 228 10.62 -11.08 -5.45
CA PRO A 228 11.18 -10.10 -4.52
C PRO A 228 10.19 -9.58 -3.47
N LEU A 229 8.88 -9.76 -3.69
CA LEU A 229 7.83 -9.36 -2.74
C LEU A 229 7.28 -10.57 -1.99
N LEU A 230 6.77 -11.56 -2.73
CA LEU A 230 6.12 -12.73 -2.14
C LEU A 230 7.09 -13.67 -1.44
N GLY A 231 8.33 -13.79 -1.91
CA GLY A 231 9.37 -14.59 -1.25
C GLY A 231 9.60 -14.14 0.20
N PRO A 232 10.01 -12.87 0.43
CA PRO A 232 10.15 -12.34 1.78
C PRO A 232 8.85 -12.40 2.60
N PHE A 233 7.70 -12.11 2.00
CA PHE A 233 6.42 -12.16 2.71
C PHE A 233 6.07 -13.54 3.25
N PHE A 234 6.13 -14.58 2.43
CA PHE A 234 5.88 -15.94 2.91
C PHE A 234 7.01 -16.47 3.79
N PHE A 235 8.25 -16.03 3.61
CA PHE A 235 9.34 -16.34 4.54
C PHE A 235 9.08 -15.76 5.93
N GLY A 236 8.63 -14.51 6.01
CA GLY A 236 8.18 -13.87 7.25
C GLY A 236 7.08 -14.67 7.94
N ASN A 237 6.11 -15.14 7.16
CA ASN A 237 5.04 -15.97 7.69
C ASN A 237 5.53 -17.33 8.19
N PHE A 238 6.39 -18.00 7.44
CA PHE A 238 6.97 -19.27 7.84
C PHE A 238 7.75 -19.16 9.16
N MET A 239 8.53 -18.09 9.35
CA MET A 239 9.25 -17.85 10.60
C MET A 239 8.32 -17.74 11.81
N LYS A 240 7.13 -17.17 11.63
CA LYS A 240 6.09 -17.07 12.65
C LYS A 240 5.44 -18.44 12.92
N GLU A 241 5.07 -19.19 11.88
CA GLU A 241 4.31 -20.44 12.04
C GLU A 241 5.18 -21.64 12.46
N CYS A 242 6.50 -21.64 12.18
CA CYS A 242 7.40 -22.72 12.57
C CYS A 242 7.61 -22.80 14.10
N GLY A 243 7.54 -21.66 14.80
CA GLY A 243 7.68 -21.55 16.25
C GLY A 243 9.08 -21.79 16.80
N VAL A 244 10.06 -22.17 15.97
CA VAL A 244 11.47 -22.33 16.37
C VAL A 244 12.30 -21.06 16.13
N THR A 245 11.83 -20.18 15.24
CA THR A 245 12.48 -18.89 14.92
C THR A 245 11.69 -17.70 15.45
N GLU A 246 10.98 -17.84 16.57
CA GLU A 246 10.11 -16.78 17.12
C GLU A 246 10.87 -15.47 17.37
N ARG A 247 12.14 -15.56 17.80
CA ARG A 247 13.00 -14.38 17.95
C ARG A 247 13.20 -13.64 16.62
N LEU A 248 13.39 -14.38 15.51
CA LEU A 248 13.52 -13.78 14.18
C LEU A 248 12.19 -13.21 13.69
N ALA A 249 11.09 -13.94 13.86
CA ALA A 249 9.75 -13.47 13.51
C ALA A 249 9.38 -12.17 14.26
N GLN A 250 9.68 -12.11 15.56
CA GLN A 250 9.48 -10.91 16.37
C GLN A 250 10.32 -9.74 15.87
N THR A 251 11.60 -9.99 15.57
CA THR A 251 12.51 -8.96 15.05
C THR A 251 12.03 -8.43 13.68
N ALA A 252 11.56 -9.34 12.81
CA ALA A 252 11.01 -9.01 11.49
C ALA A 252 9.75 -8.12 11.58
N ARG A 253 8.81 -8.46 12.46
CA ARG A 253 7.52 -7.73 12.61
C ARG A 253 7.55 -6.50 13.52
N SER A 254 8.72 -6.18 14.09
CA SER A 254 8.91 -4.98 14.90
C SER A 254 10.10 -4.17 14.37
N SER A 255 11.29 -4.38 14.92
CA SER A 255 12.46 -3.54 14.64
C SER A 255 12.84 -3.45 13.16
N ILE A 256 12.83 -4.57 12.41
CA ILE A 256 13.23 -4.56 11.00
C ILE A 256 12.23 -3.80 10.13
N ILE A 257 10.93 -4.08 10.29
CA ILE A 257 9.89 -3.36 9.53
C ILE A 257 9.85 -1.88 9.93
N ASP A 258 10.04 -1.54 11.20
CA ASP A 258 10.07 -0.16 11.66
C ASP A 258 11.26 0.61 11.08
N ILE A 259 12.46 0.01 11.08
CA ILE A 259 13.66 0.59 10.44
C ILE A 259 13.41 0.83 8.94
N ALA A 260 12.89 -0.18 8.23
CA ALA A 260 12.60 -0.05 6.81
C ALA A 260 11.53 1.02 6.55
N THR A 261 10.50 1.09 7.40
CA THR A 261 9.40 2.05 7.28
C THR A 261 9.88 3.50 7.49
N ILE A 262 10.76 3.73 8.46
CA ILE A 262 11.37 5.05 8.70
C ILE A 262 12.12 5.53 7.46
N PHE A 263 13.04 4.70 6.94
CA PHE A 263 13.85 5.08 5.77
C PHE A 263 13.02 5.17 4.50
N LEU A 264 12.10 4.23 4.27
CA LEU A 264 11.19 4.24 3.13
C LEU A 264 10.34 5.50 3.13
N GLY A 265 9.65 5.80 4.23
CA GLY A 265 8.76 6.95 4.32
C GLY A 265 9.51 8.27 4.18
N PHE A 266 10.63 8.44 4.89
CA PHE A 266 11.44 9.64 4.81
C PHE A 266 11.99 9.91 3.40
N THR A 267 12.56 8.90 2.75
CA THR A 267 13.15 9.05 1.41
C THR A 267 12.09 9.19 0.32
N VAL A 268 10.97 8.48 0.42
CA VAL A 268 9.81 8.68 -0.47
C VAL A 268 9.28 10.09 -0.35
N GLY A 269 9.09 10.60 0.88
CA GLY A 269 8.70 11.99 1.09
C GLY A 269 9.71 12.96 0.49
N ALA A 270 11.01 12.73 0.72
CA ALA A 270 12.06 13.58 0.18
C ALA A 270 12.15 13.55 -1.35
N SER A 271 11.69 12.48 -2.00
CA SER A 271 11.59 12.38 -3.46
C SER A 271 10.49 13.28 -4.06
N THR A 272 9.60 13.84 -3.24
CA THR A 272 8.43 14.57 -3.73
C THR A 272 8.72 16.05 -3.88
N GLN A 273 9.74 16.36 -4.66
CA GLN A 273 10.13 17.73 -4.95
C GLN A 273 9.05 18.43 -5.78
N GLY A 274 8.83 19.72 -5.54
CA GLY A 274 7.73 20.47 -6.15
C GLY A 274 7.76 20.52 -7.68
N ASP A 275 8.92 20.36 -8.30
CA ASP A 275 9.09 20.23 -9.75
C ASP A 275 8.65 18.87 -10.31
N VAL A 276 8.65 17.82 -9.49
CA VAL A 276 8.17 16.47 -9.86
C VAL A 276 6.68 16.31 -9.51
N PHE A 277 6.27 16.77 -8.33
CA PHE A 277 4.92 16.54 -7.82
C PHE A 277 3.88 17.50 -8.38
N LEU A 278 4.19 18.80 -8.53
CA LEU A 278 3.22 19.80 -9.01
C LEU A 278 3.14 19.85 -10.54
N THR A 279 2.94 18.68 -11.16
CA THR A 279 2.74 18.56 -12.61
C THR A 279 1.32 18.07 -12.91
N PRO A 280 0.72 18.47 -14.06
CA PRO A 280 -0.62 18.01 -14.43
C PRO A 280 -0.75 16.48 -14.46
N LYS A 281 0.31 15.78 -14.88
CA LYS A 281 0.38 14.32 -14.85
C LYS A 281 0.26 13.78 -13.42
N SER A 282 1.07 14.28 -12.49
CA SER A 282 1.07 13.84 -11.08
C SER A 282 -0.27 14.09 -10.39
N VAL A 283 -0.92 15.23 -10.64
CA VAL A 283 -2.27 15.51 -10.13
C VAL A 283 -3.30 14.55 -10.74
N GLY A 284 -3.20 14.24 -12.03
CA GLY A 284 -4.02 13.23 -12.69
C GLY A 284 -3.87 11.84 -12.07
N ILE A 285 -2.64 11.43 -11.73
CA ILE A 285 -2.34 10.16 -11.04
C ILE A 285 -3.01 10.13 -9.67
N PHE A 286 -2.91 11.22 -8.92
CA PHE A 286 -3.59 11.36 -7.62
C PHE A 286 -5.10 11.13 -7.82
N CYS A 287 -5.78 11.95 -8.61
CA CYS A 287 -7.21 11.81 -8.87
C CYS A 287 -7.63 10.40 -9.32
N LEU A 288 -6.84 9.77 -10.20
CA LEU A 288 -7.11 8.42 -10.68
C LEU A 288 -7.00 7.38 -9.55
N GLY A 289 -6.05 7.54 -8.63
CA GLY A 289 -5.90 6.69 -7.45
C GLY A 289 -7.12 6.70 -6.52
N ALA A 290 -7.77 7.85 -6.33
CA ALA A 290 -9.00 7.93 -5.53
C ALA A 290 -10.15 7.11 -6.17
N ILE A 291 -10.28 7.19 -7.49
CA ILE A 291 -11.27 6.43 -8.27
C ILE A 291 -10.92 4.94 -8.23
N ALA A 292 -9.64 4.59 -8.41
CA ALA A 292 -9.12 3.23 -8.37
C ALA A 292 -9.50 2.53 -7.05
N PHE A 293 -9.25 3.20 -5.93
CA PHE A 293 -9.57 2.69 -4.61
C PHE A 293 -11.08 2.49 -4.41
N SER A 294 -11.89 3.42 -4.94
CA SER A 294 -13.34 3.33 -4.88
C SER A 294 -13.87 2.13 -5.65
N ILE A 295 -13.29 1.87 -6.83
CA ILE A 295 -13.64 0.73 -7.68
C ILE A 295 -13.16 -0.58 -7.08
N ALA A 296 -11.96 -0.65 -6.50
CA ALA A 296 -11.46 -1.84 -5.80
C ALA A 296 -12.40 -2.25 -4.65
N THR A 297 -12.84 -1.26 -3.86
CA THR A 297 -13.80 -1.47 -2.78
C THR A 297 -15.15 -1.96 -3.33
N GLY A 298 -15.63 -1.30 -4.39
CA GLY A 298 -16.90 -1.65 -5.03
C GLY A 298 -16.89 -3.03 -5.68
N SER A 299 -15.82 -3.39 -6.40
CA SER A 299 -15.69 -4.68 -7.07
C SER A 299 -15.66 -5.82 -6.07
N GLY A 300 -14.95 -5.67 -4.95
CA GLY A 300 -14.95 -6.65 -3.86
C GLY A 300 -16.35 -6.88 -3.28
N ILE A 301 -17.10 -5.80 -2.99
CA ILE A 301 -18.48 -5.90 -2.46
C ILE A 301 -19.42 -6.54 -3.48
N VAL A 302 -19.37 -6.10 -4.75
CA VAL A 302 -20.22 -6.64 -5.82
C VAL A 302 -19.92 -8.12 -6.03
N PHE A 303 -18.65 -8.51 -6.01
CA PHE A 303 -18.28 -9.91 -6.14
C PHE A 303 -18.77 -10.75 -4.94
N ALA A 304 -18.71 -10.22 -3.71
CA ALA A 304 -19.31 -10.89 -2.55
C ALA A 304 -20.82 -11.14 -2.72
N LYS A 305 -21.54 -10.18 -3.33
CA LYS A 305 -22.96 -10.33 -3.66
C LYS A 305 -23.20 -11.39 -4.73
N ILE A 306 -22.37 -11.42 -5.77
CA ILE A 306 -22.44 -12.45 -6.82
C ILE A 306 -22.20 -13.83 -6.21
N MET A 307 -21.19 -13.99 -5.35
CA MET A 307 -20.93 -15.23 -4.63
C MET A 307 -22.15 -15.65 -3.79
N ASN A 308 -22.82 -14.69 -3.15
CA ASN A 308 -24.03 -14.94 -2.37
C ASN A 308 -25.21 -15.44 -3.20
N LEU A 309 -25.22 -15.33 -4.53
CA LEU A 309 -26.28 -15.94 -5.34
C LEU A 309 -26.17 -17.47 -5.38
N PHE A 310 -24.94 -18.00 -5.32
CA PHE A 310 -24.65 -19.43 -5.49
C PHE A 310 -24.31 -20.15 -4.17
N LEU A 311 -23.87 -19.43 -3.15
CA LEU A 311 -23.49 -20.02 -1.88
C LEU A 311 -24.71 -20.37 -1.01
N LYS A 312 -24.66 -21.57 -0.39
CA LYS A 312 -25.62 -21.98 0.65
C LYS A 312 -25.45 -21.13 1.92
N GLU A 313 -24.21 -21.02 2.39
CA GLU A 313 -23.82 -20.13 3.48
C GLU A 313 -23.43 -18.77 2.91
N LYS A 314 -24.22 -17.74 3.22
CA LYS A 314 -23.98 -16.39 2.72
C LYS A 314 -22.80 -15.76 3.44
N ILE A 315 -21.98 -15.05 2.66
CA ILE A 315 -20.86 -14.24 3.13
C ILE A 315 -21.37 -12.82 3.37
N ASN A 316 -20.95 -12.17 4.44
CA ASN A 316 -21.26 -10.76 4.66
C ASN A 316 -20.59 -9.90 3.56
N PRO A 317 -21.33 -9.15 2.71
CA PRO A 317 -20.73 -8.38 1.61
C PRO A 317 -19.73 -7.30 2.05
N LEU A 318 -19.75 -6.88 3.31
CA LEU A 318 -18.73 -5.99 3.86
C LEU A 318 -17.32 -6.58 3.77
N LEU A 319 -17.19 -7.91 3.85
CA LEU A 319 -15.90 -8.61 3.69
C LEU A 319 -15.29 -8.38 2.30
N GLY A 320 -16.11 -8.08 1.29
CA GLY A 320 -15.63 -7.72 -0.04
C GLY A 320 -14.77 -6.45 -0.02
N ALA A 321 -15.13 -5.45 0.77
CA ALA A 321 -14.34 -4.23 0.92
C ALA A 321 -13.02 -4.47 1.67
N ALA A 322 -12.96 -5.48 2.55
CA ALA A 322 -11.71 -5.88 3.18
C ALA A 322 -10.71 -6.52 2.21
N GLY A 323 -11.12 -6.88 0.98
CA GLY A 323 -10.20 -7.37 -0.06
C GLY A 323 -9.17 -6.35 -0.54
N VAL A 324 -9.39 -5.06 -0.27
CA VAL A 324 -8.42 -3.99 -0.55
C VAL A 324 -7.23 -4.11 0.40
N SER A 325 -6.01 -4.21 -0.13
CA SER A 325 -4.83 -4.77 0.56
C SER A 325 -4.13 -3.86 1.57
N ALA A 326 -4.86 -2.88 2.11
CA ALA A 326 -4.37 -2.05 3.21
C ALA A 326 -4.51 -2.80 4.54
N VAL A 327 -3.50 -3.58 4.89
CA VAL A 327 -3.43 -4.34 6.14
C VAL A 327 -2.93 -3.45 7.28
N PRO A 328 -3.57 -3.45 8.47
CA PRO A 328 -4.89 -4.02 8.80
C PRO A 328 -6.06 -3.03 8.60
N GLY A 329 -5.83 -1.87 7.97
CA GLY A 329 -6.78 -0.76 7.80
C GLY A 329 -8.16 -1.17 7.28
N SER A 330 -8.24 -1.77 6.09
CA SER A 330 -9.54 -2.16 5.48
C SER A 330 -10.32 -3.14 6.35
N ALA A 331 -9.63 -4.06 7.03
CA ALA A 331 -10.28 -5.06 7.88
C ALA A 331 -10.86 -4.43 9.14
N ARG A 332 -10.16 -3.43 9.71
CA ARG A 332 -10.65 -2.63 10.84
C ARG A 332 -11.87 -1.79 10.45
N GLU A 333 -11.88 -1.18 9.26
CA GLU A 333 -13.04 -0.41 8.80
C GLU A 333 -14.27 -1.28 8.57
N VAL A 334 -14.10 -2.49 8.02
CA VAL A 334 -15.17 -3.48 7.92
C VAL A 334 -15.73 -3.87 9.29
N GLN A 335 -14.84 -4.11 10.27
CA GLN A 335 -15.24 -4.40 11.65
C GLN A 335 -16.05 -3.24 12.26
N LEU A 336 -15.56 -2.00 12.13
CA LEU A 336 -16.23 -0.82 12.65
C LEU A 336 -17.58 -0.58 11.98
N MET A 337 -17.68 -0.80 10.66
CA MET A 337 -18.95 -0.71 9.94
C MET A 337 -19.94 -1.79 10.39
N GLY A 338 -19.47 -3.04 10.56
CA GLY A 338 -20.29 -4.14 11.08
C GLY A 338 -20.83 -3.85 12.47
N GLN A 339 -19.97 -3.37 13.38
CA GLN A 339 -20.35 -3.03 14.76
C GLN A 339 -21.30 -1.83 14.88
N LYS A 340 -21.27 -0.90 13.92
CA LYS A 340 -22.24 0.20 13.85
C LYS A 340 -23.66 -0.30 13.59
N GLU A 341 -23.81 -1.42 12.88
CA GLU A 341 -25.12 -2.03 12.57
C GLU A 341 -25.55 -3.06 13.63
N ASP A 342 -24.62 -3.89 14.12
CA ASP A 342 -24.83 -4.85 15.22
C ASP A 342 -23.56 -4.97 16.08
N ARG A 343 -23.65 -4.53 17.35
CA ARG A 343 -22.52 -4.55 18.31
C ARG A 343 -21.98 -5.95 18.59
N THR A 344 -22.76 -6.99 18.33
CA THR A 344 -22.38 -8.40 18.55
C THR A 344 -21.84 -9.08 17.30
N ASN A 345 -21.86 -8.41 16.13
CA ASN A 345 -21.34 -8.97 14.88
C ASN A 345 -19.86 -8.62 14.71
N PHE A 346 -18.98 -9.59 14.98
CA PHE A 346 -17.53 -9.45 14.82
C PHE A 346 -17.07 -10.07 13.50
N LEU A 347 -16.53 -9.22 12.61
CA LEU A 347 -16.07 -9.58 11.26
C LEU A 347 -14.55 -9.52 11.11
N LEU A 348 -13.81 -8.99 12.09
CA LEU A 348 -12.39 -8.68 11.95
C LEU A 348 -11.55 -9.88 11.50
N MET A 349 -11.78 -11.08 12.05
CA MET A 349 -10.98 -12.26 11.70
C MET A 349 -11.22 -12.71 10.25
N ASP A 350 -12.46 -12.70 9.78
CA ASP A 350 -12.81 -12.99 8.39
C ASP A 350 -12.32 -11.88 7.44
N ALA A 351 -12.40 -10.62 7.89
CA ALA A 351 -11.95 -9.47 7.12
C ALA A 351 -10.42 -9.48 6.94
N MET A 352 -9.67 -9.92 7.97
CA MET A 352 -8.22 -10.10 7.88
C MET A 352 -7.83 -11.16 6.84
N ALA A 353 -8.63 -12.22 6.67
CA ALA A 353 -8.39 -13.20 5.60
C ALA A 353 -8.52 -12.57 4.21
N CYS A 354 -9.57 -11.78 4.00
CA CYS A 354 -9.79 -11.06 2.73
C CYS A 354 -8.64 -10.08 2.46
N ASN A 355 -8.20 -9.37 3.48
CA ASN A 355 -7.15 -8.35 3.37
C ASN A 355 -5.77 -8.96 3.08
N ALA A 356 -5.41 -10.05 3.78
CA ALA A 356 -4.21 -10.81 3.49
C ALA A 356 -4.21 -11.39 2.06
N SER A 357 -5.37 -11.87 1.59
CA SER A 357 -5.52 -12.29 0.20
C SER A 357 -5.35 -11.13 -0.78
N GLY A 358 -5.77 -9.92 -0.41
CA GLY A 358 -5.54 -8.71 -1.17
C GLY A 358 -4.05 -8.45 -1.38
N VAL A 359 -3.23 -8.56 -0.32
CA VAL A 359 -1.76 -8.36 -0.39
C VAL A 359 -1.10 -9.36 -1.34
N ILE A 360 -1.53 -10.63 -1.27
CA ILE A 360 -1.04 -11.65 -2.21
C ILE A 360 -1.46 -11.30 -3.64
N GLY A 361 -2.71 -10.85 -3.83
CA GLY A 361 -3.26 -10.46 -5.12
C GLY A 361 -2.54 -9.25 -5.74
N SER A 362 -2.26 -8.21 -4.96
CA SER A 362 -1.56 -7.01 -5.44
C SER A 362 -0.13 -7.32 -5.87
N ALA A 363 0.60 -8.12 -5.07
CA ALA A 363 1.96 -8.54 -5.41
C ALA A 363 2.01 -9.45 -6.65
N LEU A 364 1.03 -10.35 -6.81
CA LEU A 364 0.88 -11.16 -8.03
C LEU A 364 0.58 -10.27 -9.24
N ALA A 365 -0.38 -9.34 -9.13
CA ALA A 365 -0.72 -8.41 -10.20
C ALA A 365 0.49 -7.56 -10.60
N ALA A 366 1.29 -7.09 -9.64
CA ALA A 366 2.53 -6.39 -9.90
C ALA A 366 3.58 -7.25 -10.62
N GLY A 367 3.74 -8.52 -10.21
CA GLY A 367 4.62 -9.46 -10.90
C GLY A 367 4.18 -9.71 -12.35
N VAL A 368 2.89 -9.90 -12.58
CA VAL A 368 2.32 -10.06 -13.92
C VAL A 368 2.55 -8.80 -14.75
N LEU A 369 2.15 -7.62 -14.26
CA LEU A 369 2.34 -6.35 -14.96
C LEU A 369 3.82 -6.08 -15.26
N TRP A 370 4.72 -6.40 -14.34
CA TRP A 370 6.16 -6.27 -14.59
C TRP A 370 6.58 -7.19 -15.73
N SER A 371 6.21 -8.48 -15.69
CA SER A 371 6.59 -9.47 -16.70
C SER A 371 6.07 -9.15 -18.10
N PHE A 372 4.91 -8.49 -18.22
CA PHE A 372 4.36 -8.10 -19.52
C PHE A 372 4.94 -6.78 -20.07
N MET A 373 5.67 -6.02 -19.24
CA MET A 373 6.18 -4.68 -19.58
C MET A 373 7.72 -4.63 -19.67
N VAL A 374 8.39 -5.76 -19.41
CA VAL A 374 9.81 -6.01 -19.73
C VAL A 374 9.87 -6.54 -21.16
#